data_AF-A0A7C7T816-F1
#
_entry.id   AF-A0A7C7T816-F1
#
_cell.length_a   1.000
_cell.length_b   1.000
_cell.length_c   1.000
_cell.angle_alpha   90.00
_cell.angle_beta   90.00
_cell.angle_gamma   90.00
#
_symmetry.space_group_name_H-M   'P 1'
#
loop_
_entity.id
_entity.type
_entity.pdbx_description
1 polymer ?
#
loop_
_entity_poly.entity_id
_entity_poly.type
_entity_poly.pdbx_seq_one_letter_code
_entity_poly.pdbx_strand_id
1 'polypeptide(L)'
;MERFDLGHEPSIPALYSSLSLAVSAGLLAVIAITHRRCRSRFVSYWTVLSLIFLALAIDESVMIHEMVDNVLHDWLQTSGIFHFAWVIPAMLFVFILSLCYLRFFWSLNRRTLRLFIYAGTVFVGGAVGMEMVAALIIPNLGVESIAHTISQTIEETCEMLGVVIFIYALLDYIRREIGPLRIRCLVERRLAAPTRVPDINDVSASARIATHHANQSNG
;
A
#
# COMPACT_ATOMS: atom_id res chain seq x y z
N MET A 1 27.52 4.23 4.94
CA MET A 1 27.99 3.17 4.03
C MET A 1 26.88 2.98 3.04
N GLU A 2 27.24 2.96 1.77
CA GLU A 2 26.57 2.24 0.70
C GLU A 2 25.50 1.25 1.21
N ARG A 3 24.23 1.32 0.75
CA ARG A 3 23.26 0.22 0.91
C ARG A 3 23.66 -1.03 0.07
N PHE A 4 24.99 -1.28 -0.04
CA PHE A 4 25.78 -1.84 -1.14
C PHE A 4 25.53 -1.09 -2.45
N ASP A 5 26.32 -0.05 -2.74
CA ASP A 5 26.00 0.96 -3.75
C ASP A 5 26.63 0.61 -5.10
N LEU A 6 25.83 0.71 -6.16
CA LEU A 6 26.13 1.37 -7.45
C LEU A 6 25.00 1.05 -8.43
N GLY A 7 23.80 1.53 -8.10
CA GLY A 7 22.69 1.67 -9.06
C GLY A 7 21.38 1.00 -8.67
N HIS A 8 20.50 1.71 -7.96
CA HIS A 8 19.04 1.51 -8.04
C HIS A 8 18.51 0.09 -7.73
N GLU A 9 19.15 -0.72 -6.89
CA GLU A 9 18.58 -2.00 -6.45
C GLU A 9 17.93 -1.89 -5.06
N PRO A 10 16.62 -2.20 -4.92
CA PRO A 10 15.93 -2.14 -3.64
C PRO A 10 16.46 -3.23 -2.69
N SER A 11 16.79 -2.85 -1.46
CA SER A 11 17.29 -3.78 -0.44
C SER A 11 16.20 -4.77 0.00
N ILE A 12 16.58 -5.97 0.45
CA ILE A 12 15.63 -6.96 0.98
C ILE A 12 14.77 -6.40 2.13
N PRO A 13 15.32 -5.64 3.09
CA PRO A 13 14.52 -4.96 4.11
C PRO A 13 13.52 -3.95 3.52
N ALA A 14 13.94 -3.10 2.58
CA ALA A 14 13.05 -2.11 1.95
C ALA A 14 11.92 -2.78 1.15
N LEU A 15 12.21 -3.86 0.44
CA LEU A 15 11.20 -4.67 -0.24
C LEU A 15 10.18 -5.27 0.74
N TYR A 16 10.66 -5.77 1.88
CA TYR A 16 9.77 -6.29 2.93
C TYR A 16 8.90 -5.19 3.52
N SER A 17 9.49 -4.05 3.90
CA SER A 17 8.79 -2.92 4.51
C SER A 17 7.73 -2.37 3.55
N SER A 18 8.09 -2.10 2.30
CA SER A 18 7.14 -1.65 1.27
C SER A 18 6.00 -2.65 1.05
N LEU A 19 6.30 -3.95 0.93
CA LEU A 19 5.27 -4.98 0.76
C LEU A 19 4.34 -5.06 1.98
N SER A 20 4.87 -4.96 3.19
CA SER A 20 4.10 -5.02 4.44
C SER A 20 3.16 -3.80 4.57
N LEU A 21 3.61 -2.62 4.17
CA LEU A 21 2.81 -1.40 4.07
C LEU A 21 1.72 -1.54 2.99
N ALA A 22 2.05 -2.09 1.82
CA ALA A 22 1.09 -2.36 0.75
C ALA A 22 0.02 -3.38 1.17
N VAL A 23 0.39 -4.42 1.92
CA VAL A 23 -0.56 -5.38 2.52
C VAL A 23 -1.48 -4.65 3.51
N SER A 24 -0.94 -3.78 4.36
CA SER A 24 -1.74 -2.96 5.28
C SER A 24 -2.72 -2.07 4.52
N ALA A 25 -2.28 -1.41 3.43
CA ALA A 25 -3.12 -0.61 2.55
C ALA A 25 -4.25 -1.45 1.93
N GLY A 26 -3.94 -2.66 1.46
CA GLY A 26 -4.92 -3.60 0.91
C GLY A 26 -5.96 -4.06 1.93
N LEU A 27 -5.54 -4.39 3.16
CA LEU A 27 -6.45 -4.76 4.25
C LEU A 27 -7.38 -3.60 4.62
N LEU A 28 -6.86 -2.38 4.70
CA LEU A 28 -7.66 -1.17 4.90
C LEU A 28 -8.67 -0.94 3.77
N ALA A 29 -8.29 -1.19 2.51
CA ALA A 29 -9.20 -1.11 1.37
C ALA A 29 -10.33 -2.13 1.48
N VAL A 30 -10.04 -3.37 1.87
CA VAL A 30 -11.06 -4.40 2.12
C VAL A 30 -12.04 -3.97 3.22
N ILE A 31 -11.53 -3.42 4.32
CA ILE A 31 -12.36 -2.86 5.41
C ILE A 31 -13.24 -1.70 4.88
N ALA A 32 -12.67 -0.79 4.09
CA ALA A 32 -13.39 0.33 3.51
C ALA A 32 -14.52 -0.12 2.57
N ILE A 33 -14.27 -1.09 1.68
CA ILE A 33 -15.26 -1.67 0.76
C ILE A 33 -16.39 -2.34 1.54
N THR A 34 -16.07 -3.03 2.63
CA THR A 34 -17.07 -3.69 3.48
C THR A 34 -17.97 -2.64 4.15
N HIS A 35 -17.39 -1.60 4.75
CA HIS A 35 -18.15 -0.51 5.34
C HIS A 35 -19.00 0.27 4.32
N ARG A 36 -18.56 0.36 3.05
CA ARG A 36 -19.37 0.96 1.96
C ARG A 36 -20.65 0.17 1.72
N ARG A 37 -20.56 -1.16 1.70
CA ARG A 37 -21.73 -2.03 1.51
C ARG A 37 -22.73 -1.91 2.67
N CYS A 38 -22.24 -1.67 3.89
CA CYS A 38 -23.06 -1.46 5.08
C CYS A 38 -23.52 0.00 5.29
N ARG A 39 -23.28 0.92 4.33
CA ARG A 39 -23.60 2.36 4.43
C ARG A 39 -23.09 3.03 5.72
N SER A 40 -21.91 2.64 6.20
CA SER A 40 -21.30 3.26 7.38
C SER A 40 -20.82 4.68 7.07
N ARG A 41 -21.00 5.59 8.04
CA ARG A 41 -20.50 6.98 7.96
C ARG A 41 -18.96 7.09 7.93
N PHE A 42 -18.25 6.03 8.28
CA PHE A 42 -16.79 6.05 8.46
C PHE A 42 -15.98 5.52 7.28
N VAL A 43 -16.63 5.30 6.13
CA VAL A 43 -15.99 4.80 4.90
C VAL A 43 -14.81 5.68 4.46
N SER A 44 -14.97 7.00 4.53
CA SER A 44 -13.94 7.95 4.10
C SER A 44 -12.66 7.79 4.92
N TYR A 45 -12.77 7.64 6.24
CA TYR A 45 -11.64 7.45 7.15
C TYR A 45 -10.81 6.20 6.81
N TRP A 46 -11.48 5.06 6.55
CA TRP A 46 -10.81 3.83 6.13
C TRP A 46 -10.18 3.95 4.73
N THR A 47 -10.85 4.65 3.81
CA THR A 47 -10.33 4.86 2.45
C THR A 47 -9.09 5.75 2.49
N VAL A 48 -9.13 6.85 3.23
CA VAL A 48 -7.99 7.78 3.38
C VAL A 48 -6.81 7.06 4.06
N LEU A 49 -7.06 6.25 5.09
CA LEU A 49 -5.99 5.50 5.75
C LEU A 49 -5.34 4.48 4.79
N SER A 50 -6.14 3.81 3.95
CA SER A 50 -5.63 2.92 2.91
C SER A 50 -4.71 3.66 1.93
N LEU A 51 -5.11 4.87 1.49
CA LEU A 51 -4.31 5.70 0.60
C LEU A 51 -3.02 6.19 1.27
N ILE A 52 -3.06 6.55 2.56
CA ILE A 52 -1.86 6.95 3.32
C ILE A 52 -0.86 5.78 3.37
N PHE A 53 -1.30 4.57 3.73
CA PHE A 53 -0.41 3.41 3.78
C PHE A 53 0.12 3.01 2.40
N LEU A 54 -0.65 3.23 1.34
CA LEU A 54 -0.17 3.04 -0.03
C LEU A 54 0.90 4.07 -0.39
N ALA A 55 0.72 5.34 0.00
CA ALA A 55 1.72 6.38 -0.18
C ALA A 55 3.01 6.07 0.58
N LEU A 56 2.91 5.57 1.83
CA LEU A 56 4.06 5.11 2.61
C LEU A 56 4.77 3.93 1.94
N ALA A 57 4.02 2.97 1.37
CA ALA A 57 4.63 1.84 0.66
C ALA A 57 5.43 2.29 -0.59
N ILE A 58 4.93 3.31 -1.29
CA ILE A 58 5.61 3.92 -2.45
C ILE A 58 6.83 4.72 -1.99
N ASP A 59 6.67 5.52 -0.94
CA ASP A 59 7.76 6.28 -0.33
C ASP A 59 8.92 5.36 0.07
N GLU A 60 8.64 4.24 0.74
CA GLU A 60 9.64 3.24 1.11
C GLU A 60 10.36 2.63 -0.11
N SER A 61 9.66 2.45 -1.24
CA SER A 61 10.27 1.92 -2.47
C SER A 61 11.12 2.94 -3.24
N VAL A 62 10.80 4.23 -3.12
CA VAL A 62 11.39 5.30 -3.94
C VAL A 62 12.26 6.24 -3.10
N MET A 63 12.27 6.06 -1.77
CA MET A 63 13.01 6.87 -0.80
C MET A 63 12.69 8.37 -0.93
N ILE A 64 11.39 8.71 -1.04
CA ILE A 64 10.98 10.10 -1.28
C ILE A 64 11.31 10.96 -0.06
N HIS A 65 11.13 10.45 1.15
CA HIS A 65 11.49 11.16 2.38
C HIS A 65 12.99 11.50 2.45
N GLU A 66 13.88 10.64 1.93
CA GLU A 66 15.31 10.96 1.82
C GLU A 66 15.59 12.09 0.83
N MET A 67 14.87 12.13 -0.31
CA MET A 67 14.99 13.24 -1.27
C MET A 67 14.52 14.57 -0.65
N VAL A 68 13.41 14.52 0.08
CA VAL A 68 12.87 15.69 0.80
C VAL A 68 13.85 16.15 1.87
N ASP A 69 14.44 15.22 2.61
CA ASP A 69 15.42 15.53 3.65
C ASP A 69 16.61 16.31 3.09
N ASN A 70 17.24 15.79 2.03
CA ASN A 70 18.37 16.45 1.37
C ASN A 70 18.04 17.88 0.92
N VAL A 71 16.87 18.07 0.27
CA VAL A 71 16.44 19.40 -0.20
C VAL A 71 16.19 20.36 0.96
N LEU A 72 15.54 19.90 2.04
CA LEU A 72 15.26 20.73 3.20
C LEU A 72 16.53 21.03 4.00
N HIS A 73 17.45 20.08 4.11
CA HIS A 73 18.73 20.26 4.78
C HIS A 73 19.54 21.38 4.11
N ASP A 74 19.64 21.35 2.78
CA ASP A 74 20.34 22.38 1.99
C ASP A 74 19.72 23.77 2.15
N TRP A 75 18.39 23.85 2.29
CA TRP A 75 17.66 25.11 2.45
C TRP A 75 17.72 25.69 3.86
N LEU A 76 17.56 24.84 4.87
CA LEU A 76 17.35 25.25 6.26
C LEU A 76 18.63 25.18 7.10
N GLN A 77 19.71 24.61 6.56
CA GLN A 77 20.98 24.37 7.28
C GLN A 77 20.73 23.71 8.64
N THR A 78 19.84 22.71 8.67
CA THR A 78 19.38 22.10 9.91
C THR A 78 20.55 21.40 10.63
N SER A 79 20.68 21.66 11.94
CA SER A 79 21.72 21.10 12.79
C SER A 79 21.15 20.66 14.14
N GLY A 80 21.86 19.75 14.82
CA GLY A 80 21.43 19.20 16.10
C GLY A 80 20.36 18.12 15.95
N ILE A 81 19.36 18.11 16.86
CA ILE A 81 18.35 17.05 16.96
C ILE A 81 17.43 16.96 15.72
N PHE A 82 17.34 18.04 14.93
CA PHE A 82 16.59 18.10 13.68
C PHE A 82 17.51 17.97 12.46
N HIS A 83 18.61 17.23 12.57
CA HIS A 83 19.52 16.99 11.45
C HIS A 83 18.75 16.51 10.21
N PHE A 84 17.82 15.56 10.43
CA PHE A 84 16.81 15.15 9.47
C PHE A 84 15.65 16.15 9.48
N ALA A 85 15.63 17.01 8.47
CA ALA A 85 14.67 18.10 8.35
C ALA A 85 13.25 17.59 8.01
N TRP A 86 13.13 16.41 7.38
CA TRP A 86 11.83 15.81 7.05
C TRP A 86 11.03 15.34 8.28
N VAL A 87 11.69 15.15 9.44
CA VAL A 87 11.04 14.83 10.72
C VAL A 87 9.98 15.87 11.10
N ILE A 88 10.24 17.15 10.83
CA ILE A 88 9.35 18.25 11.18
C ILE A 88 8.00 18.13 10.43
N PRO A 89 7.97 18.07 9.08
CA PRO A 89 6.72 17.87 8.36
C PRO A 89 6.06 16.52 8.68
N ALA A 90 6.83 15.46 8.93
CA ALA A 90 6.28 14.17 9.33
C ALA A 90 5.54 14.23 10.68
N MET A 91 6.15 14.82 11.71
CA MET A 91 5.51 15.00 13.02
C MET A 91 4.26 15.88 12.92
N LEU A 92 4.32 16.97 12.15
CA LEU A 92 3.16 17.84 11.93
C LEU A 92 2.03 17.08 11.23
N PHE A 93 2.35 16.28 10.21
CA PHE A 93 1.38 15.45 9.50
C PHE A 93 0.73 14.43 10.43
N VAL A 94 1.52 13.69 11.23
CA VAL A 94 1.01 12.70 12.20
C VAL A 94 0.13 13.37 13.27
N PHE A 95 0.51 14.57 13.73
CA PHE A 95 -0.27 15.33 14.70
C PHE A 95 -1.64 15.73 14.12
N ILE A 96 -1.67 16.33 12.93
CA ILE A 96 -2.92 16.72 12.25
C ILE A 96 -3.78 15.48 11.96
N LEU A 97 -3.18 14.40 11.48
CA LEU A 97 -3.89 13.15 11.20
C LEU A 97 -4.53 12.59 12.48
N SER A 98 -3.79 12.58 13.59
CA SER A 98 -4.29 12.13 14.90
C SER A 98 -5.47 12.98 15.38
N LEU A 99 -5.42 14.30 15.19
CA LEU A 99 -6.51 15.21 15.52
C LEU A 99 -7.77 14.94 14.67
N CYS A 100 -7.60 14.81 13.36
CA CYS A 100 -8.69 14.50 12.43
C CYS A 100 -9.33 13.14 12.71
N TYR A 101 -8.54 12.16 13.14
CA TYR A 101 -9.00 10.79 13.38
C TYR A 101 -9.48 10.52 14.82
N LEU A 102 -9.34 11.44 15.77
CA LEU A 102 -9.82 11.29 17.15
C LEU A 102 -11.27 10.81 17.23
N ARG A 103 -12.17 11.43 16.46
CA ARG A 103 -13.60 11.06 16.44
C ARG A 103 -13.82 9.66 15.86
N PHE A 104 -13.03 9.26 14.88
CA PHE A 104 -13.06 7.92 14.32
C PHE A 104 -12.49 6.88 15.30
N PHE A 105 -11.38 7.19 15.97
CA PHE A 105 -10.76 6.33 16.97
C PHE A 105 -11.68 6.02 18.15
N TRP A 106 -12.45 7.00 18.63
CA TRP A 106 -13.44 6.77 19.68
C TRP A 106 -14.64 5.95 19.23
N SER A 107 -14.85 5.78 17.92
CA SER A 107 -15.91 4.90 17.41
C SER A 107 -15.50 3.43 17.32
N LEU A 108 -14.20 3.14 17.37
CA LEU A 108 -13.67 1.78 17.35
C LEU A 108 -13.79 1.12 18.72
N ASN A 109 -13.83 -0.22 18.72
CA ASN A 109 -13.75 -0.97 19.97
C ASN A 109 -12.42 -0.68 20.69
N ARG A 110 -12.41 -0.82 22.03
CA ARG A 110 -11.24 -0.51 22.87
C ARG A 110 -10.00 -1.37 22.56
N ARG A 111 -10.19 -2.56 21.98
CA ARG A 111 -9.09 -3.47 21.62
C ARG A 111 -8.38 -3.00 20.37
N THR A 112 -9.11 -2.75 19.29
CA THR A 112 -8.60 -2.22 18.02
C THR A 112 -7.94 -0.86 18.24
N LEU A 113 -8.57 0.02 19.03
CA LEU A 113 -7.98 1.32 19.37
C LEU A 113 -6.60 1.17 20.05
N ARG A 114 -6.49 0.29 21.06
CA ARG A 114 -5.21 0.05 21.75
C ARG A 114 -4.15 -0.51 20.80
N LEU A 115 -4.52 -1.47 19.95
CA LEU A 115 -3.58 -2.05 18.99
C LEU A 115 -3.09 -1.01 17.96
N PHE A 116 -3.96 -0.11 17.50
CA PHE A 116 -3.59 0.96 16.58
C PHE A 116 -2.64 1.96 17.25
N ILE A 117 -2.92 2.32 18.51
CA ILE A 117 -2.03 3.20 19.28
C ILE A 117 -0.68 2.52 19.48
N TYR A 118 -0.63 1.25 19.88
CA TYR A 118 0.63 0.53 20.05
C TYR A 118 1.42 0.42 18.73
N ALA A 119 0.76 0.06 17.64
CA ALA A 119 1.40 0.01 16.32
C ALA A 119 1.97 1.38 15.92
N GLY A 120 1.16 2.44 16.06
CA GLY A 120 1.57 3.80 15.72
C GLY A 120 2.71 4.31 16.59
N THR A 121 2.69 4.06 17.91
CA THR A 121 3.78 4.45 18.81
C THR A 121 5.07 3.72 18.48
N VAL A 122 5.01 2.41 18.19
CA VAL A 122 6.20 1.63 17.83
C VAL A 122 6.76 2.07 16.48
N PHE A 123 5.90 2.29 15.47
CA PHE A 123 6.32 2.75 14.14
C PHE A 123 6.89 4.17 14.16
N VAL A 124 6.08 5.15 14.59
CA VAL A 124 6.48 6.58 14.59
C VAL A 124 7.57 6.86 15.61
N GLY A 125 7.51 6.20 16.77
CA GLY A 125 8.56 6.31 17.80
C GLY A 125 9.87 5.67 17.38
N GLY A 126 9.83 4.59 16.59
CA GLY A 126 10.99 4.01 15.92
C GLY A 126 11.61 4.99 14.94
N ALA A 127 10.83 5.39 13.92
CA ALA A 127 11.25 6.32 12.87
C ALA A 127 11.82 7.63 13.46
N VAL A 128 10.97 8.44 14.08
CA VAL A 128 11.36 9.78 14.57
C VAL A 128 12.37 9.68 15.72
N GLY A 129 12.18 8.72 16.63
CA GLY A 129 13.03 8.60 17.82
C GLY A 129 14.45 8.16 17.47
N MET A 130 14.60 7.19 16.57
CA MET A 130 15.92 6.70 16.18
C MET A 130 16.63 7.64 15.21
N GLU A 131 15.90 8.40 14.40
CA GLU A 131 16.49 9.50 13.63
C GLU A 131 17.07 10.59 14.54
N MET A 132 16.38 10.96 15.62
CA MET A 132 16.92 11.89 16.62
C MET A 132 18.17 11.34 17.32
N VAL A 133 18.23 10.02 17.55
CA VAL A 133 19.44 9.35 18.10
C VAL A 133 20.57 9.36 17.08
N ALA A 134 20.28 9.02 15.81
CA ALA A 134 21.24 9.07 14.72
C ALA A 134 21.82 10.47 14.53
N ALA A 135 21.00 11.52 14.67
CA ALA A 135 21.41 12.91 14.62
C ALA A 135 22.44 13.31 15.71
N LEU A 136 22.47 12.61 16.85
CA LEU A 136 23.49 12.81 17.90
C LEU A 136 24.79 12.02 17.62
N ILE A 137 24.68 10.91 16.89
CA ILE A 137 25.79 10.00 16.59
C ILE A 137 26.59 10.50 15.38
N ILE A 138 25.91 10.81 14.27
CA ILE A 138 26.52 11.12 12.97
C ILE A 138 27.56 12.26 13.05
N PRO A 139 27.30 13.41 13.71
CA PRO A 139 28.27 14.51 13.75
C PRO A 139 29.57 14.16 14.50
N ASN A 140 29.53 13.20 15.42
CA ASN A 140 30.64 12.89 16.31
C ASN A 140 31.41 11.64 15.86
N LEU A 141 30.71 10.59 15.44
CA LEU A 141 31.29 9.29 15.07
C LEU A 141 31.27 9.03 13.55
N GLY A 142 30.53 9.83 12.78
CA GLY A 142 30.31 9.63 11.36
C GLY A 142 29.22 8.61 11.05
N VAL A 143 28.72 8.68 9.81
CA VAL A 143 27.68 7.79 9.25
C VAL A 143 28.13 6.34 9.18
N GLU A 144 29.45 6.10 9.10
CA GLU A 144 30.06 4.76 9.02
C GLU A 144 30.30 4.10 10.38
N SER A 145 29.88 4.75 11.46
CA SER A 145 30.10 4.22 12.80
C SER A 145 29.19 3.03 13.10
N ILE A 146 29.73 2.04 13.83
CA ILE A 146 28.96 0.90 14.35
C ILE A 146 27.76 1.38 15.18
N ALA A 147 27.93 2.50 15.91
CA ALA A 147 26.85 3.11 16.69
C ALA A 147 25.68 3.56 15.79
N HIS A 148 25.98 4.18 14.64
CA HIS A 148 24.95 4.57 13.67
C HIS A 148 24.27 3.34 13.07
N THR A 149 25.03 2.31 12.68
CA THR A 149 24.46 1.06 12.15
C THR A 149 23.52 0.37 13.15
N ILE A 150 23.88 0.34 14.43
CA ILE A 150 23.01 -0.21 15.49
C ILE A 150 21.74 0.64 15.63
N SER A 151 21.88 1.97 15.63
CA SER A 151 20.74 2.90 15.69
C SER A 151 19.75 2.64 14.55
N GLN A 152 20.26 2.57 13.32
CA GLN A 152 19.45 2.30 12.13
C GLN A 152 18.82 0.90 12.16
N THR A 153 19.53 -0.11 12.65
CA THR A 153 18.96 -1.46 12.79
C THR A 153 17.77 -1.47 13.75
N ILE A 154 17.87 -0.71 14.85
CA ILE A 154 16.77 -0.57 15.82
C ILE A 154 15.60 0.17 15.18
N GLU A 155 15.86 1.23 14.42
CA GLU A 155 14.87 1.99 13.66
C GLU A 155 14.06 1.08 12.73
N GLU A 156 14.74 0.42 11.79
CA GLU A 156 14.13 -0.48 10.80
C GLU A 156 13.33 -1.60 11.49
N THR A 157 13.87 -2.15 12.59
CA THR A 157 13.18 -3.18 13.38
C THR A 157 11.90 -2.66 14.02
N CYS A 158 11.94 -1.45 14.60
CA CYS A 158 10.78 -0.81 15.20
C CYS A 158 9.70 -0.52 14.16
N GLU A 159 10.07 -0.01 12.99
CA GLU A 159 9.12 0.25 11.90
C GLU A 159 8.46 -1.04 11.43
N MET A 160 9.24 -2.07 11.10
CA MET A 160 8.73 -3.38 10.69
C MET A 160 7.80 -3.98 11.75
N LEU A 161 8.18 -3.90 13.02
CA LEU A 161 7.36 -4.40 14.13
C LEU A 161 6.05 -3.61 14.27
N GLY A 162 6.10 -2.29 14.11
CA GLY A 162 4.92 -1.43 14.11
C GLY A 162 3.92 -1.83 13.03
N VAL A 163 4.40 -2.09 11.80
CA VAL A 163 3.55 -2.55 10.69
C VAL A 163 2.98 -3.94 10.96
N VAL A 164 3.77 -4.88 11.51
CA VAL A 164 3.27 -6.22 11.87
C VAL A 164 2.15 -6.15 12.91
N ILE A 165 2.31 -5.32 13.95
CA ILE A 165 1.26 -5.09 14.96
C ILE A 165 0.02 -4.49 14.30
N PHE A 166 0.21 -3.57 13.35
CA PHE A 166 -0.90 -2.96 12.61
C PHE A 166 -1.66 -3.96 11.75
N ILE A 167 -0.96 -4.81 10.99
CA ILE A 167 -1.56 -5.90 10.20
C ILE A 167 -2.37 -6.83 11.12
N TYR A 168 -1.80 -7.23 12.25
CA TYR A 168 -2.51 -8.02 13.25
C TYR A 168 -3.79 -7.32 13.72
N ALA A 169 -3.72 -6.02 13.99
CA ALA A 169 -4.88 -5.23 14.41
C ALA A 169 -5.98 -5.19 13.35
N LEU A 170 -5.62 -5.04 12.06
CA LEU A 170 -6.56 -5.05 10.95
C LEU A 170 -7.22 -6.43 10.77
N LEU A 171 -6.44 -7.50 10.86
CA LEU A 171 -6.96 -8.87 10.77
C LEU A 171 -7.88 -9.21 11.96
N ASP A 172 -7.52 -8.80 13.18
CA ASP A 172 -8.36 -8.98 14.37
C ASP A 172 -9.66 -8.17 14.25
N TYR A 173 -9.59 -6.95 13.71
CA TYR A 173 -10.77 -6.12 13.42
C TYR A 173 -11.69 -6.80 12.39
N ILE A 174 -11.16 -7.25 11.26
CA ILE A 174 -11.92 -7.96 10.22
C ILE A 174 -12.61 -9.19 10.84
N ARG A 175 -11.87 -10.00 11.58
CA ARG A 175 -12.41 -11.23 12.20
C ARG A 175 -13.55 -10.95 13.17
N ARG A 176 -13.45 -9.89 13.98
CA ARG A 176 -14.40 -9.60 15.08
C ARG A 176 -15.60 -8.78 14.65
N GLU A 177 -15.39 -7.77 13.80
CA GLU A 177 -16.41 -6.76 13.49
C GLU A 177 -17.08 -7.00 12.13
N ILE A 178 -16.37 -7.63 11.19
CA ILE A 178 -16.90 -7.92 9.84
C ILE A 178 -17.34 -9.39 9.71
N GLY A 179 -16.57 -10.31 10.28
CA GLY A 179 -16.78 -11.75 10.15
C GLY A 179 -16.00 -12.36 8.97
N PRO A 180 -16.28 -13.63 8.59
CA PRO A 180 -15.50 -14.34 7.59
C PRO A 180 -15.66 -13.72 6.19
N LEU A 181 -14.54 -13.34 5.58
CA LEU A 181 -14.50 -12.83 4.21
C LEU A 181 -14.70 -13.99 3.22
N ARG A 182 -15.72 -13.88 2.35
CA ARG A 182 -15.94 -14.80 1.22
C ARG A 182 -15.51 -14.13 -0.08
N ILE A 183 -14.40 -14.59 -0.65
CA ILE A 183 -13.93 -14.17 -1.97
C ILE A 183 -14.64 -15.04 -3.02
N ARG A 184 -15.48 -14.43 -3.86
CA ARG A 184 -16.11 -15.12 -5.00
C ARG A 184 -15.44 -14.64 -6.28
N CYS A 185 -14.64 -15.50 -6.90
CA CYS A 185 -14.10 -15.25 -8.24
C CYS A 185 -15.20 -15.53 -9.26
N LEU A 186 -15.75 -14.48 -9.87
CA LEU A 186 -16.68 -14.63 -10.99
C LEU A 186 -15.86 -14.76 -12.26
N VAL A 187 -15.71 -15.98 -12.76
CA VAL A 187 -15.23 -16.19 -14.13
C VAL A 187 -16.40 -15.90 -15.06
N GLU A 188 -16.39 -14.71 -15.65
CA GLU A 188 -17.30 -14.38 -16.76
C GLU A 188 -16.92 -15.26 -17.95
N ARG A 189 -17.56 -16.42 -18.08
CA ARG A 189 -17.58 -17.16 -19.34
C ARG A 189 -18.31 -16.26 -20.33
N ARG A 190 -17.58 -15.56 -21.20
CA ARG A 190 -18.16 -15.10 -22.47
C ARG A 190 -18.66 -16.35 -23.18
N LEU A 191 -19.97 -16.56 -23.15
CA LEU A 191 -20.61 -17.50 -24.06
C LEU A 191 -20.25 -17.01 -25.46
N ALA A 192 -19.36 -17.72 -26.14
CA ALA A 192 -19.21 -17.55 -27.58
C ALA A 192 -20.62 -17.71 -28.16
N ALA A 193 -21.09 -16.70 -28.89
CA ALA A 193 -22.39 -16.74 -29.56
C ALA A 193 -22.47 -18.08 -30.32
N PRO A 194 -23.61 -18.80 -30.28
CA PRO A 194 -23.72 -20.08 -30.97
C PRO A 194 -23.35 -19.84 -32.43
N THR A 195 -22.30 -20.50 -32.89
CA THR A 195 -21.97 -20.55 -34.32
C THR A 195 -23.23 -21.07 -35.00
N ARG A 196 -23.86 -20.24 -35.84
CA ARG A 196 -24.94 -20.69 -36.74
C ARG A 196 -24.43 -21.94 -37.44
N VAL A 197 -24.98 -23.10 -37.09
CA VAL A 197 -24.87 -24.26 -37.95
C VAL A 197 -25.59 -23.87 -39.24
N PRO A 198 -24.95 -23.94 -40.41
CA PRO A 198 -25.63 -23.67 -41.68
C PRO A 198 -26.85 -24.59 -41.76
N ASP A 199 -28.02 -24.02 -41.97
CA ASP A 199 -29.21 -24.82 -42.24
C ASP A 199 -28.96 -25.62 -43.52
N ILE A 200 -29.38 -26.88 -43.53
CA ILE A 200 -29.28 -27.79 -44.68
C ILE A 200 -29.96 -27.16 -45.91
N ASN A 201 -30.91 -26.24 -45.67
CA ASN A 201 -31.56 -25.44 -46.71
C ASN A 201 -30.64 -24.42 -47.41
N ASP A 202 -29.59 -23.88 -46.76
CA ASP A 202 -28.64 -22.92 -47.37
C ASP A 202 -27.76 -23.59 -48.44
N VAL A 203 -27.46 -24.88 -48.27
CA VAL A 203 -26.71 -25.68 -49.26
C VAL A 203 -27.57 -25.92 -50.51
N SER A 204 -28.88 -26.11 -50.32
CA SER A 204 -29.82 -26.34 -51.42
C SER A 204 -30.06 -25.10 -52.30
N ALA A 205 -29.96 -23.90 -51.73
CA ALA A 205 -30.07 -22.64 -52.47
C ALA A 205 -28.83 -22.42 -53.36
N SER A 206 -27.63 -22.73 -52.84
CA SER A 206 -26.37 -22.61 -53.56
C SER A 206 -26.27 -23.61 -54.73
N ALA A 207 -26.79 -24.83 -54.56
CA ALA A 207 -26.85 -25.84 -55.63
C ALA A 207 -27.83 -25.49 -56.77
N ARG A 208 -28.92 -24.76 -56.48
CA ARG A 208 -29.90 -24.30 -57.49
C ARG A 208 -29.37 -23.15 -58.36
N ILE A 209 -28.43 -22.36 -57.85
CA ILE A 209 -27.82 -21.26 -58.62
C ILE A 209 -26.76 -21.80 -59.60
N ALA A 210 -26.03 -22.85 -59.22
CA ALA A 210 -25.03 -23.47 -60.09
C ALA A 210 -25.64 -24.21 -61.30
N THR A 211 -26.82 -24.81 -61.16
CA THR A 211 -27.49 -25.50 -62.28
C THR A 211 -28.14 -24.54 -63.27
N HIS A 212 -28.43 -23.29 -62.88
CA HIS A 212 -29.04 -22.30 -63.78
C HIS A 212 -28.04 -21.60 -64.71
N HIS A 213 -26.74 -21.59 -64.37
CA HIS A 213 -25.67 -21.03 -65.20
C HIS A 213 -25.10 -22.02 -66.24
N ALA A 214 -25.23 -23.33 -66.03
CA ALA A 214 -24.76 -24.33 -67.00
C ALA A 214 -25.66 -24.47 -68.25
N ASN A 215 -26.89 -23.93 -68.22
CA ASN A 215 -27.85 -24.06 -69.31
C ASN A 215 -27.91 -22.82 -70.24
N GLN A 216 -27.00 -21.85 -70.08
CA GLN A 216 -26.92 -20.65 -70.93
C GLN A 216 -25.65 -20.59 -71.80
N SER A 217 -24.82 -21.63 -71.83
CA SER A 217 -23.57 -21.64 -72.63
C SER A 217 -23.54 -22.67 -73.77
N ASN A 218 -24.69 -23.19 -74.20
CA ASN A 218 -24.80 -24.12 -75.35
C ASN A 218 -25.70 -23.54 -76.46
N GLY A 219 -25.41 -22.30 -76.84
CA GLY A 219 -25.88 -21.67 -78.09
C GLY A 219 -24.73 -21.53 -79.05
#